data_AF-A0AAV9EVE5-F1
#
_entry.id   AF-A0AAV9EVE5-F1
#
_cell.length_a   1.000
_cell.length_b   1.000
_cell.length_c   1.000
_cell.angle_alpha   90.00
_cell.angle_beta   90.00
_cell.angle_gamma   90.00
#
_symmetry.space_group_name_H-M   'P 1'
#
loop_
_entity.id
_entity.type
_entity.pdbx_description
1 polymer ?
#
loop_
_entity_poly.entity_id
_entity_poly.type
_entity_poly.pdbx_seq_one_letter_code
_entity_poly.pdbx_strand_id
1 'polypeptide(L)'
;MGPPSPNPSRPLGVGGLTYTCEFLKKLKSRLPPNYSTFSALLGHVWVKLTEPRGLSADEPTKIYVSINGRPRLKLPDEFFGNVVLNALPCVTAQELLKGGAAEAATRVRDSVRRVNESYFRS
;
A
#
# COMPACT_ATOMS: atom_id res chain seq x y z
N MET A 1 6.83 -29.53 4.84
CA MET A 1 6.98 -29.28 3.39
C MET A 1 6.42 -27.89 3.12
N GLY A 2 7.25 -26.93 2.71
CA GLY A 2 6.76 -25.62 2.31
C GLY A 2 5.95 -25.70 1.01
N PRO A 3 5.10 -24.71 0.71
CA PRO A 3 4.42 -24.64 -0.58
C PRO A 3 5.46 -24.60 -1.71
N PRO A 4 5.20 -25.27 -2.85
CA PRO A 4 6.13 -25.24 -3.99
C PRO A 4 6.30 -23.79 -4.47
N SER A 5 7.55 -23.42 -4.79
CA SER A 5 7.87 -22.12 -5.37
C SER A 5 7.06 -21.88 -6.65
N PRO A 6 6.58 -20.65 -6.91
CA PRO A 6 5.78 -20.36 -8.10
C PRO A 6 6.54 -20.74 -9.38
N ASN A 7 5.89 -21.51 -10.25
CA ASN A 7 6.45 -21.87 -11.56
C ASN A 7 6.60 -20.61 -12.42
N PRO A 8 7.83 -20.21 -12.81
CA PRO A 8 8.08 -18.99 -13.58
C PRO A 8 7.46 -19.01 -14.99
N SER A 9 7.02 -20.18 -15.47
CA SER A 9 6.42 -20.39 -16.79
C SER A 9 4.93 -20.09 -16.86
N ARG A 10 4.25 -19.79 -15.73
CA ARG A 10 2.82 -19.46 -15.74
C ARG A 10 2.66 -17.99 -16.16
N PRO A 11 2.06 -17.68 -17.32
CA PRO A 11 1.85 -16.29 -17.71
C PRO A 11 0.97 -15.59 -16.67
N LEU A 12 1.42 -14.41 -16.24
CA LEU A 12 0.63 -13.56 -15.36
C LEU A 12 -0.61 -13.09 -16.13
N GLY A 13 -1.78 -13.46 -15.63
CA GLY A 13 -3.05 -12.92 -16.12
C GLY A 13 -3.24 -11.50 -15.60
N VAL A 14 -3.72 -10.60 -16.46
CA VAL A 14 -4.12 -9.24 -16.07
C VAL A 14 -5.65 -9.21 -15.94
N GLY A 15 -6.14 -8.75 -14.79
CA GLY A 15 -7.55 -8.57 -14.51
C GLY A 15 -7.82 -7.23 -13.84
N GLY A 16 -8.90 -6.56 -14.24
CA GLY A 16 -9.36 -5.33 -13.59
C GLY A 16 -10.21 -5.62 -12.36
N LEU A 17 -10.03 -4.85 -11.30
CA LEU A 17 -10.89 -4.85 -10.12
C LEU A 17 -11.51 -3.46 -9.95
N THR A 18 -12.84 -3.39 -9.96
CA THR A 18 -13.59 -2.15 -9.74
C THR A 18 -14.20 -2.16 -8.35
N TYR A 19 -13.93 -1.10 -7.57
CA TYR A 19 -14.47 -0.92 -6.23
C TYR A 19 -15.57 0.15 -6.25
N THR A 20 -16.77 -0.20 -5.80
CA THR A 20 -17.90 0.74 -5.78
C THR A 20 -17.74 1.79 -4.68
N CYS A 21 -18.38 2.95 -4.83
CA CYS A 21 -18.39 3.99 -3.80
C CYS A 21 -18.91 3.46 -2.45
N GLU A 22 -19.94 2.61 -2.46
CA GLU A 22 -20.48 2.00 -1.25
C GLU A 22 -19.47 1.08 -0.57
N PHE A 23 -18.73 0.29 -1.35
CA PHE A 23 -17.65 -0.53 -0.81
C PHE A 23 -16.54 0.34 -0.20
N LEU A 24 -16.13 1.41 -0.89
CA LEU A 24 -15.09 2.32 -0.40
C LEU A 24 -15.50 3.05 0.89
N LYS A 25 -16.78 3.49 0.99
CA LYS A 25 -17.34 4.08 2.21
C LYS A 25 -17.32 3.07 3.37
N LYS A 26 -17.78 1.84 3.12
CA LYS A 26 -17.77 0.74 4.10
C LYS A 26 -16.36 0.37 4.54
N LEU A 27 -15.39 0.43 3.64
CA LEU A 27 -14.00 0.15 3.97
C LEU A 27 -13.41 1.25 4.85
N LYS A 28 -13.69 2.51 4.51
CA LYS A 28 -13.22 3.68 5.25
C LYS A 28 -13.87 3.79 6.64
N SER A 29 -15.14 3.37 6.80
CA SER A 29 -15.84 3.42 8.09
C SER A 29 -15.31 2.44 9.14
N ARG A 30 -14.51 1.44 8.73
CA ARG A 30 -13.81 0.50 9.63
C ARG A 30 -12.53 1.07 10.22
N LEU A 31 -12.12 2.26 9.80
CA LEU A 31 -10.92 2.93 10.25
C LEU A 31 -11.28 4.16 11.08
N PRO A 32 -10.37 4.64 11.95
CA PRO A 32 -10.53 5.92 12.61
C PRO A 32 -10.72 7.08 11.62
N PRO A 33 -11.24 8.22 12.09
CA PRO A 33 -11.23 9.46 11.31
C PRO A 33 -9.82 9.80 10.78
N ASN A 34 -9.75 10.56 9.69
CA ASN A 34 -8.50 11.03 9.06
C ASN A 34 -7.70 10.01 8.22
N TYR A 35 -8.20 8.81 7.98
CA TYR A 35 -7.65 7.93 6.94
C TYR A 35 -8.17 8.34 5.56
N SER A 36 -7.28 8.35 4.56
CA SER A 36 -7.70 8.54 3.16
C SER A 36 -8.34 7.27 2.62
N THR A 37 -9.24 7.41 1.65
CA THR A 37 -9.79 6.26 0.90
C THR A 37 -8.68 5.43 0.27
N PHE A 38 -7.61 6.10 -0.19
CA PHE A 38 -6.41 5.45 -0.72
C PHE A 38 -5.76 4.51 0.31
N SER A 39 -5.50 4.99 1.53
CA SER A 39 -4.85 4.17 2.57
C SER A 39 -5.73 2.99 2.97
N ALA A 40 -7.04 3.21 3.07
CA ALA A 40 -8.01 2.17 3.37
C ALA A 40 -8.02 1.06 2.31
N LEU A 41 -8.14 1.46 1.04
CA LEU A 41 -8.17 0.54 -0.10
C LEU A 41 -6.85 -0.22 -0.24
N LEU A 42 -5.72 0.49 -0.21
CA LEU A 42 -4.42 -0.13 -0.39
C LEU A 42 -4.10 -1.11 0.75
N GLY A 43 -4.46 -0.78 2.00
CA GLY A 43 -4.35 -1.71 3.13
C GLY A 43 -5.19 -2.98 2.93
N HIS A 44 -6.42 -2.84 2.44
CA HIS A 44 -7.29 -3.98 2.10
C HIS A 44 -6.70 -4.86 1.00
N VAL A 45 -6.26 -4.25 -0.10
CA VAL A 45 -5.66 -4.95 -1.24
C VAL A 45 -4.38 -5.67 -0.82
N TRP A 46 -3.53 -5.04 -0.02
CA TRP A 46 -2.27 -5.64 0.44
C TRP A 46 -2.51 -6.92 1.25
N VAL A 47 -3.46 -6.90 2.18
CA VAL A 47 -3.87 -8.11 2.93
C VAL A 47 -4.40 -9.17 1.97
N LYS A 48 -5.31 -8.79 1.06
CA LYS A 48 -5.95 -9.75 0.12
C LYS A 48 -5.02 -10.31 -0.95
N LEU A 49 -3.93 -9.62 -1.25
CA LEU A 49 -2.86 -10.14 -2.12
C LEU A 49 -1.85 -11.01 -1.37
N THR A 50 -1.67 -10.79 -0.06
CA THR A 50 -0.71 -11.54 0.76
C THR A 50 -1.28 -12.87 1.23
N GLU A 51 -2.54 -12.88 1.67
CA GLU A 51 -3.25 -14.07 2.18
C GLU A 51 -3.13 -15.30 1.25
N PRO A 52 -3.44 -15.24 -0.06
CA PRO A 52 -3.35 -16.41 -0.94
C PRO A 52 -1.93 -16.84 -1.31
N ARG A 53 -0.90 -16.04 -0.98
CA ARG A 53 0.50 -16.38 -1.30
C ARG A 53 1.10 -17.41 -0.35
N GLY A 54 0.48 -17.63 0.82
CA GLY A 54 0.96 -18.62 1.80
C GLY A 54 2.40 -18.37 2.25
N LEU A 55 2.78 -17.10 2.41
CA LEU A 55 4.13 -16.71 2.85
C LEU A 55 4.45 -17.24 4.25
N SER A 56 5.73 -17.42 4.54
CA SER A 56 6.15 -17.79 5.91
C SER A 56 5.86 -16.65 6.90
N ALA A 57 5.64 -16.96 8.17
CA ALA A 57 5.22 -15.98 9.19
C ALA A 57 6.16 -14.75 9.26
N ASP A 58 7.47 -15.00 9.26
CA ASP A 58 8.52 -13.96 9.34
C ASP A 58 8.90 -13.36 7.97
N GLU A 59 8.28 -13.84 6.88
CA GLU A 59 8.61 -13.38 5.54
C GLU A 59 8.14 -11.93 5.34
N PRO A 60 9.03 -11.01 4.92
CA PRO A 60 8.65 -9.62 4.72
C PRO A 60 7.76 -9.46 3.49
N THR A 61 6.63 -8.79 3.67
CA THR A 61 5.77 -8.30 2.60
C THR A 61 5.89 -6.79 2.53
N LYS A 62 5.92 -6.25 1.31
CA LYS A 62 6.07 -4.80 1.06
C LYS A 62 5.26 -4.36 -0.12
N ILE A 63 4.86 -3.09 -0.10
CA ILE A 63 4.23 -2.41 -1.23
C ILE A 63 5.03 -1.15 -1.57
N TYR A 64 5.05 -0.78 -2.84
CA TYR A 64 5.66 0.46 -3.31
C TYR A 64 4.56 1.48 -3.53
N VAL A 65 4.68 2.65 -2.91
CA VAL A 65 3.69 3.72 -3.02
C VAL A 65 4.36 4.96 -3.58
N SER A 66 4.11 5.27 -4.84
CA SER A 66 4.60 6.48 -5.49
C SER A 66 3.90 7.70 -4.93
N ILE A 67 4.65 8.71 -4.49
CA ILE A 67 4.08 9.92 -3.92
C ILE A 67 4.45 11.17 -4.69
N ASN A 68 3.43 11.99 -4.99
CA ASN A 68 3.59 13.31 -5.58
C ASN A 68 4.28 14.27 -4.59
N GLY A 69 5.46 14.75 -4.96
CA GLY A 69 6.25 15.69 -4.18
C GLY A 69 5.93 17.16 -4.44
N ARG A 70 5.22 17.50 -5.53
CA ARG A 70 4.85 18.90 -5.85
C ARG A 70 4.21 19.65 -4.69
N PRO A 71 3.12 19.14 -4.05
CA PRO A 71 2.50 19.83 -2.92
C PRO A 71 3.41 19.90 -1.68
N ARG A 72 4.41 19.02 -1.57
CA ARG A 72 5.32 18.95 -0.42
C ARG A 72 6.50 19.90 -0.55
N LEU A 73 6.94 20.16 -1.78
CA LEU A 73 7.99 21.11 -2.12
C LEU A 73 7.43 22.48 -2.53
N LYS A 74 6.10 22.66 -2.48
CA LYS A 74 5.38 23.88 -2.89
C LYS A 74 5.71 24.27 -4.34
N LEU A 75 5.79 23.28 -5.23
CA LEU A 75 5.98 23.50 -6.65
C LEU A 75 4.63 23.73 -7.35
N PRO A 76 4.60 24.50 -8.45
CA PRO A 76 3.41 24.66 -9.27
C PRO A 76 2.88 23.32 -9.78
N ASP A 77 1.56 23.21 -9.95
CA ASP A 77 0.95 22.01 -10.54
C ASP A 77 1.39 21.84 -12.01
N GLU A 78 1.74 22.95 -12.68
CA GLU A 78 2.26 23.00 -14.05
C GLU A 78 3.75 22.63 -14.16
N PHE A 79 4.40 22.28 -13.04
CA PHE A 79 5.81 21.86 -13.07
C PHE A 79 6.00 20.61 -13.95
N PHE A 80 6.68 20.81 -15.07
CA PHE A 80 6.89 19.80 -16.12
C PHE A 80 7.72 18.60 -15.65
N GLY A 81 8.67 18.81 -14.74
CA GLY A 81 9.57 17.75 -14.27
C GLY A 81 8.88 16.70 -13.39
N ASN A 82 9.52 15.54 -13.24
CA ASN A 82 9.08 14.50 -12.32
C ASN A 82 9.48 14.85 -10.89
N VAL A 83 8.52 14.81 -9.96
CA VAL A 83 8.75 15.01 -8.53
C VAL A 83 8.05 13.91 -7.77
N VAL A 84 8.66 12.72 -7.79
CA VAL A 84 8.09 11.51 -7.21
C VAL A 84 9.13 10.80 -6.38
N LEU A 85 8.77 10.48 -5.14
CA LEU A 85 9.52 9.56 -4.28
C LEU A 85 8.60 8.43 -3.84
N ASN A 86 9.19 7.29 -3.47
CA ASN A 86 8.44 6.12 -3.04
C ASN A 86 8.42 6.02 -1.51
N ALA A 87 7.24 5.76 -0.96
CA ALA A 87 7.13 5.17 0.37
C ALA A 87 7.14 3.63 0.24
N LEU A 88 7.86 2.96 1.15
CA LEU A 88 7.96 1.50 1.18
C LEU A 88 7.47 0.95 2.55
N PRO A 89 6.16 0.89 2.80
CA PRO A 89 5.63 0.10 3.92
C PRO A 89 6.14 -1.35 3.84
N CYS A 90 6.70 -1.84 4.94
CA CYS A 90 7.23 -3.20 5.07
C CYS A 90 6.85 -3.74 6.46
N VAL A 91 6.31 -4.95 6.49
CA VAL A 91 5.94 -5.71 7.70
C VAL A 91 6.10 -7.20 7.42
N THR A 92 6.09 -8.06 8.45
CA THR A 92 6.04 -9.51 8.21
C THR A 92 4.65 -9.94 7.74
N ALA A 93 4.57 -11.08 7.05
CA ALA A 93 3.30 -11.66 6.62
C ALA A 93 2.38 -11.93 7.83
N GLN A 94 2.92 -12.42 8.94
CA GLN A 94 2.15 -12.66 10.16
C GLN A 94 1.58 -11.37 10.75
N GLU A 95 2.39 -10.31 10.88
CA GLU A 95 1.95 -9.01 11.38
C GLU A 95 0.83 -8.43 10.51
N LEU A 96 1.01 -8.48 9.18
CA LEU A 96 0.02 -7.97 8.24
C LEU A 96 -1.32 -8.71 8.34
N LEU A 97 -1.27 -10.05 8.34
CA LEU A 97 -2.48 -10.87 8.34
C LEU A 97 -3.20 -10.83 9.70
N LYS A 98 -2.45 -10.78 10.81
CA LYS A 98 -3.01 -10.64 12.16
C LYS A 98 -3.63 -9.27 12.40
N GLY A 99 -2.97 -8.19 11.96
CA GLY A 99 -3.47 -6.82 12.09
C GLY A 99 -4.57 -6.46 11.08
N GLY A 100 -4.64 -7.21 9.98
CA GLY A 100 -5.64 -7.05 8.93
C GLY A 100 -5.58 -5.68 8.23
N ALA A 101 -6.68 -5.31 7.59
CA ALA A 101 -6.72 -4.11 6.74
C ALA A 101 -6.50 -2.80 7.51
N ALA A 102 -6.84 -2.76 8.80
CA ALA A 102 -6.68 -1.55 9.63
C ALA A 102 -5.21 -1.27 9.96
N GLU A 103 -4.47 -2.29 10.37
CA GLU A 103 -3.03 -2.17 10.60
C GLU A 103 -2.31 -1.88 9.27
N ALA A 104 -2.66 -2.59 8.20
CA ALA A 104 -2.10 -2.35 6.87
C ALA A 104 -2.32 -0.91 6.40
N ALA A 105 -3.54 -0.36 6.55
CA ALA A 105 -3.85 1.02 6.21
C ALA A 105 -3.05 2.02 7.05
N THR A 106 -2.77 1.69 8.30
CA THR A 106 -1.94 2.49 9.23
C THR A 106 -0.50 2.53 8.73
N ARG A 107 0.09 1.38 8.41
CA ARG A 107 1.44 1.28 7.84
C ARG A 107 1.58 2.06 6.54
N VAL A 108 0.58 1.99 5.66
CA VAL A 108 0.53 2.79 4.44
C VAL A 108 0.53 4.28 4.76
N ARG A 109 -0.44 4.74 5.56
CA ARG A 109 -0.60 6.17 5.90
C ARG A 109 0.68 6.74 6.53
N ASP A 110 1.27 6.01 7.47
CA ASP A 110 2.42 6.50 8.23
C ASP A 110 3.68 6.53 7.36
N SER A 111 3.85 5.55 6.46
CA SER A 111 4.93 5.56 5.47
C SER A 111 4.76 6.70 4.46
N VAL A 112 3.53 6.96 3.98
CA VAL A 112 3.21 8.08 3.09
C VAL A 112 3.54 9.42 3.76
N ARG A 113 3.17 9.58 5.05
CA ARG A 113 3.43 10.79 5.83
C ARG A 113 4.91 11.04 6.10
N ARG A 114 5.70 9.97 6.25
CA ARG A 114 7.16 10.05 6.47
C ARG A 114 7.88 10.70 5.28
N VAL A 115 7.39 10.51 4.06
CA VAL A 115 7.93 11.16 2.86
C VAL A 115 7.48 12.61 2.82
N ASN A 116 7.94 13.44 3.74
CA ASN A 116 7.57 14.85 3.87
C ASN A 116 8.57 15.77 3.14
N GLU A 117 8.44 17.10 3.27
CA GLU A 117 9.34 18.05 2.62
C GLU A 117 10.82 17.80 2.96
N SER A 118 11.15 17.59 4.24
CA SER A 118 12.55 17.35 4.64
C SER A 118 13.10 16.07 4.01
N TYR A 119 12.28 15.02 3.91
CA TYR A 119 12.67 13.79 3.21
C TYR A 119 12.97 14.03 1.72
N PHE A 120 12.21 14.89 1.04
CA PHE A 120 12.49 15.24 -0.36
C PHE A 120 13.79 16.04 -0.55
N ARG A 121 14.27 16.71 0.51
CA ARG A 121 15.47 17.56 0.49
C ARG A 121 16.70 16.89 1.11
N SER A 122 16.57 15.66 1.62
CA SER A 122 17.64 14.90 2.27
C SER A 122 18.61 14.28 1.29
#